data_AF-A0AA92K785-F1
#
_entry.id   AF-A0AA92K785-F1
#
_cell.length_a   1.000
_cell.length_b   1.000
_cell.length_c   1.000
_cell.angle_alpha   90.00
_cell.angle_beta   90.00
_cell.angle_gamma   90.00
#
_symmetry.space_group_name_H-M   'P 1'
#
loop_
_entity.id
_entity.type
_entity.pdbx_description
1 polymer ?
#
loop_
_entity_poly.entity_id
_entity_poly.type
_entity_poly.pdbx_seq_one_letter_code
_entity_poly.pdbx_strand_id
1 'polypeptide(L)'
;MKKIYAIATAITLLSGCTIGNGHICGPQTPAAYCDRDAYEELMHPKPYIDKWEKPGASPETLRQDSASCGGGDSNHAPLFIAAEVKAEQRPGEKENFAYSRLHQKWQRCMLAKGYRYTGKCYSQSSPGCGAP
;
A
#
# COMPACT_ATOMS: atom_id res chain seq x y z
N MET A 1 52.97 -7.39 -31.91
CA MET A 1 52.34 -7.47 -30.57
C MET A 1 51.58 -6.19 -30.27
N LYS A 2 50.30 -6.06 -30.66
CA LYS A 2 49.42 -4.91 -30.29
C LYS A 2 47.95 -5.05 -30.70
N LYS A 3 47.51 -6.21 -31.22
CA LYS A 3 46.15 -6.41 -31.76
C LYS A 3 45.26 -7.35 -30.94
N ILE A 4 45.72 -7.79 -29.76
CA ILE A 4 44.99 -8.80 -28.96
C ILE A 4 44.18 -8.16 -27.81
N TYR A 5 44.50 -6.91 -27.42
CA TYR A 5 43.86 -6.28 -26.26
C TYR A 5 42.51 -5.59 -26.54
N ALA A 6 42.12 -5.41 -27.81
CA ALA A 6 40.89 -4.67 -28.14
C ALA A 6 39.62 -5.53 -28.17
N ILE A 7 39.73 -6.86 -28.10
CA ILE A 7 38.58 -7.77 -28.22
C ILE A 7 38.05 -8.20 -26.84
N ALA A 8 38.83 -8.05 -25.77
CA ALA A 8 38.45 -8.50 -24.44
C ALA A 8 37.49 -7.54 -23.68
N THR A 9 37.33 -6.30 -24.14
CA THR A 9 36.55 -5.27 -23.40
C THR A 9 35.08 -5.18 -23.81
N ALA A 10 34.64 -5.91 -24.85
CA ALA A 10 33.27 -5.82 -25.36
C ALA A 10 32.31 -6.90 -24.81
N ILE A 11 32.82 -7.93 -24.14
CA ILE A 11 32.01 -9.13 -23.77
C ILE A 11 31.39 -9.01 -22.36
N THR A 12 31.81 -8.06 -21.53
CA THR A 12 31.29 -7.90 -20.16
C THR A 12 30.01 -7.04 -20.05
N LEU A 13 29.45 -6.53 -21.15
CA LEU A 13 28.22 -5.70 -21.13
C LEU A 13 26.92 -6.50 -21.30
N LEU A 14 26.97 -7.83 -21.46
CA LEU A 14 25.77 -8.65 -21.69
C LEU A 14 25.16 -9.25 -20.41
N SER A 15 25.72 -9.00 -19.23
CA SER A 15 25.07 -9.35 -17.96
C SER A 15 24.07 -8.26 -17.57
N GLY A 16 22.88 -8.29 -18.15
CA GLY A 16 21.84 -7.32 -17.79
C GLY A 16 20.40 -7.75 -18.03
N CYS A 17 20.16 -8.76 -18.86
CA CYS A 17 18.83 -9.32 -19.01
C CYS A 17 18.59 -10.36 -17.92
N THR A 18 17.96 -9.96 -16.82
CA THR A 18 17.35 -10.94 -15.93
C THR A 18 16.03 -11.34 -16.57
N ILE A 19 15.90 -12.63 -16.88
CA ILE A 19 14.60 -13.19 -17.29
C ILE A 19 13.84 -13.37 -15.98
N GLY A 20 13.05 -12.36 -15.63
CA GLY A 20 12.01 -12.51 -14.62
C GLY A 20 10.87 -13.36 -15.18
N ASN A 21 9.97 -13.83 -14.31
CA ASN A 21 8.94 -14.84 -14.54
C ASN A 21 7.91 -14.45 -15.65
N GLY A 22 8.34 -14.33 -16.91
CA GLY A 22 7.55 -13.94 -18.08
C GLY A 22 7.95 -12.62 -18.78
N HIS A 23 8.89 -11.83 -18.26
CA HIS A 23 9.30 -10.53 -18.84
C HIS A 23 10.82 -10.41 -19.02
N ILE A 24 11.25 -9.90 -20.19
CA ILE A 24 12.66 -9.54 -20.44
C ILE A 24 12.93 -8.20 -19.74
N CYS A 25 13.76 -8.22 -18.71
CA CYS A 25 14.11 -7.03 -17.97
C CYS A 25 15.54 -6.59 -18.20
N GLY A 26 15.72 -5.35 -18.65
CA GLY A 26 17.02 -4.70 -18.66
C GLY A 26 17.42 -4.20 -17.27
N PRO A 27 18.68 -3.79 -17.08
CA PRO A 27 19.21 -3.32 -15.79
C PRO A 27 18.56 -2.03 -15.26
N GLN A 28 17.81 -1.31 -16.11
CA GLN A 28 17.08 -0.09 -15.75
C GLN A 28 15.62 -0.36 -15.39
N THR A 29 15.10 -1.57 -15.62
CA THR A 29 13.71 -1.91 -15.34
C THR A 29 13.55 -2.18 -13.84
N PRO A 30 12.65 -1.48 -13.11
CA PRO A 30 12.43 -1.76 -11.70
C PRO A 30 11.95 -3.20 -11.52
N ALA A 31 12.43 -3.88 -10.47
CA ALA A 31 12.20 -5.31 -10.27
C ALA A 31 10.71 -5.72 -10.27
N ALA A 32 9.80 -4.83 -9.84
CA ALA A 32 8.36 -5.07 -9.86
C ALA A 32 7.78 -5.25 -11.28
N TYR A 33 8.43 -4.76 -12.32
CA TYR A 33 8.03 -4.97 -13.72
C TYR A 33 8.60 -6.25 -14.32
N CYS A 34 9.43 -6.96 -13.56
CA CYS A 34 10.12 -8.17 -13.98
C CYS A 34 9.48 -9.43 -13.39
N ASP A 35 8.89 -9.28 -12.21
CA ASP A 35 8.07 -10.31 -11.60
C ASP A 35 6.61 -10.09 -11.99
N ARG A 36 6.04 -11.07 -12.71
CA ARG A 36 4.66 -10.97 -13.21
C ARG A 36 3.66 -10.77 -12.08
N ASP A 37 3.83 -11.45 -10.97
CA ASP A 37 2.86 -11.43 -9.88
C ASP A 37 2.94 -10.09 -9.12
N ALA A 38 4.15 -9.55 -8.93
CA ALA A 38 4.36 -8.20 -8.39
C ALA A 38 3.87 -7.10 -9.35
N TYR A 39 4.04 -7.27 -10.66
CA TYR A 39 3.50 -6.36 -11.67
C TYR A 39 1.97 -6.35 -11.62
N GLU A 40 1.34 -7.52 -11.53
CA GLU A 40 -0.10 -7.65 -11.42
C GLU A 40 -0.62 -6.99 -10.13
N GLU A 41 0.03 -7.21 -8.97
CA GLU A 41 -0.34 -6.54 -7.71
C GLU A 41 -0.20 -5.00 -7.82
N LEU A 42 0.79 -4.52 -8.57
CA LEU A 42 1.02 -3.09 -8.80
C LEU A 42 -0.05 -2.48 -9.72
N MET A 43 -0.42 -3.17 -10.79
CA MET A 43 -1.41 -2.70 -11.78
C MET A 43 -2.84 -2.86 -11.30
N HIS A 44 -3.10 -3.82 -10.41
CA HIS A 44 -4.40 -4.13 -9.84
C HIS A 44 -4.35 -4.13 -8.30
N PRO A 45 -4.06 -2.98 -7.66
CA PRO A 45 -3.89 -2.91 -6.23
C PRO A 45 -5.21 -3.23 -5.52
N LYS A 46 -5.16 -4.14 -4.56
CA LYS A 46 -6.31 -4.41 -3.69
C LYS A 46 -6.71 -3.14 -2.94
N PRO A 47 -8.02 -2.87 -2.81
CA PRO A 47 -8.48 -1.75 -2.01
C PRO A 47 -7.96 -1.82 -0.57
N TYR A 48 -7.79 -0.66 0.06
CA TYR A 48 -7.23 -0.56 1.41
C TYR A 48 -8.08 -1.29 2.45
N ILE A 49 -9.42 -1.28 2.29
CA ILE A 49 -10.33 -1.98 3.19
C ILE A 49 -10.08 -3.49 3.22
N ASP A 50 -9.69 -4.10 2.11
CA ASP A 50 -9.40 -5.54 2.00
C ASP A 50 -8.16 -5.98 2.78
N LYS A 51 -7.37 -5.03 3.27
CA LYS A 51 -6.21 -5.27 4.14
C LYS A 51 -6.63 -5.40 5.61
N TRP A 52 -7.92 -5.47 5.92
CA TRP A 52 -8.46 -5.63 7.26
C TRP A 52 -9.24 -6.95 7.35
N GLU A 53 -8.69 -7.88 8.13
CA GLU A 53 -9.22 -9.24 8.23
C GLU A 53 -9.80 -9.51 9.61
N LYS A 54 -10.97 -10.16 9.63
CA LYS A 54 -11.59 -10.72 10.84
C LYS A 54 -12.15 -12.09 10.47
N PRO A 55 -11.81 -13.17 11.20
CA PRO A 55 -12.34 -14.50 10.91
C PRO A 55 -13.86 -14.52 10.86
N GLY A 56 -14.42 -15.05 9.76
CA GLY A 56 -15.87 -15.14 9.55
C GLY A 56 -16.56 -13.85 9.10
N ALA A 57 -15.85 -12.71 8.98
CA ALA A 57 -16.45 -11.50 8.44
C ALA A 57 -16.57 -11.59 6.90
N SER A 58 -17.77 -11.34 6.38
CA SER A 58 -17.97 -11.15 4.93
C SER A 58 -17.48 -9.77 4.50
N PRO A 59 -17.23 -9.54 3.19
CA PRO A 59 -16.91 -8.20 2.67
C PRO A 59 -17.95 -7.15 3.03
N GLU A 60 -19.23 -7.53 3.04
CA GLU A 60 -20.31 -6.63 3.44
C GLU A 60 -20.28 -6.31 4.94
N THR A 61 -19.99 -7.30 5.79
CA THR A 61 -19.82 -7.08 7.23
C THR A 61 -18.64 -6.13 7.48
N LEU A 62 -17.52 -6.32 6.78
CA LEU A 62 -16.35 -5.45 6.83
C LEU A 62 -16.70 -4.00 6.43
N ARG A 63 -17.46 -3.80 5.35
CA ARG A 63 -17.93 -2.48 4.94
C ARG A 63 -18.81 -1.82 6.00
N GLN A 64 -19.78 -2.55 6.53
CA GLN A 64 -20.69 -2.04 7.56
C GLN A 64 -19.93 -1.69 8.85
N ASP A 65 -19.00 -2.55 9.26
CA ASP A 65 -18.16 -2.31 10.42
C ASP A 65 -17.26 -1.07 10.20
N SER A 66 -16.65 -0.95 9.03
CA SER A 66 -15.87 0.24 8.63
C SER A 66 -16.71 1.52 8.66
N ALA A 67 -17.90 1.48 8.07
CA ALA A 67 -18.84 2.62 8.07
C ALA A 67 -19.24 3.01 9.50
N SER A 68 -19.53 2.02 10.36
CA SER A 68 -19.84 2.26 11.77
C SER A 68 -18.65 2.82 12.57
N CYS A 69 -17.42 2.63 12.09
CA CYS A 69 -16.20 3.26 12.61
C CYS A 69 -15.93 4.66 12.05
N GLY A 70 -16.88 5.24 11.32
CA GLY A 70 -16.75 6.56 10.69
C GLY A 70 -16.04 6.52 9.33
N GLY A 71 -15.89 5.34 8.71
CA GLY A 71 -15.25 5.19 7.40
C GLY A 71 -16.14 5.54 6.20
N GLY A 72 -17.35 6.05 6.42
CA GLY A 72 -18.32 6.35 5.35
C GLY A 72 -18.76 5.10 4.56
N ASP A 73 -19.50 5.34 3.47
CA ASP A 73 -19.91 4.28 2.53
C ASP A 73 -18.94 4.23 1.35
N SER A 74 -17.87 3.46 1.52
CA SER A 74 -16.82 3.30 0.51
C SER A 74 -16.33 1.87 0.46
N ASN A 75 -16.13 1.37 -0.76
CA ASN A 75 -15.62 0.03 -1.03
C ASN A 75 -14.09 -0.03 -1.11
N HIS A 76 -13.40 1.12 -1.02
CA HIS A 76 -11.96 1.17 -1.26
C HIS A 76 -11.15 1.47 0.00
N ALA A 77 -11.54 2.49 0.74
CA ALA A 77 -10.84 3.03 1.90
C ALA A 77 -11.84 3.83 2.76
N PRO A 78 -11.56 4.09 4.05
CA PRO A 78 -12.41 5.00 4.81
C PRO A 78 -12.48 6.36 4.12
N LEU A 79 -13.70 6.84 3.91
CA LEU A 79 -14.02 8.09 3.25
C LEU A 79 -14.56 9.08 4.29
N PHE A 80 -13.73 10.06 4.63
CA PHE A 80 -14.11 11.16 5.52
C PHE A 80 -14.56 12.36 4.69
N ILE A 81 -15.78 12.86 4.93
CA ILE A 81 -16.29 14.03 4.19
C ILE A 81 -15.68 15.33 4.72
N ALA A 82 -15.65 16.36 3.88
CA ALA A 82 -15.03 17.65 4.23
C ALA A 82 -15.57 18.26 5.54
N ALA A 83 -16.85 18.03 5.86
CA ALA A 83 -17.44 18.48 7.12
C ALA A 83 -16.81 17.80 8.34
N GLU A 84 -16.57 16.49 8.29
CA GLU A 84 -15.93 15.72 9.37
C GLU A 84 -14.47 16.13 9.54
N VAL A 85 -13.76 16.28 8.42
CA VAL A 85 -12.35 16.72 8.45
C VAL A 85 -12.23 18.11 9.06
N LYS A 86 -13.11 19.05 8.69
CA LYS A 86 -13.16 20.39 9.30
C LYS A 86 -13.52 20.35 10.78
N ALA A 87 -14.43 19.47 11.20
CA ALA A 87 -14.78 19.32 12.61
C ALA A 87 -13.63 18.77 13.47
N GLU A 88 -12.78 17.91 12.90
CA GLU A 88 -11.58 17.39 13.57
C GLU A 88 -10.39 18.37 13.54
N GLN A 89 -10.42 19.35 12.63
CA GLN A 89 -9.31 20.27 12.39
C GLN A 89 -9.13 21.25 13.55
N ARG A 90 -7.90 21.35 14.05
CA ARG A 90 -7.54 22.30 15.12
C ARG A 90 -7.26 23.70 14.52
N PRO A 91 -7.42 24.79 15.29
CA PRO A 91 -7.08 26.13 14.81
C PRO A 91 -5.64 26.22 14.28
N GLY A 92 -5.48 26.72 13.06
CA GLY A 92 -4.17 26.88 12.40
C GLY A 92 -3.55 25.59 11.85
N GLU A 93 -4.25 24.45 11.94
CA GLU A 93 -3.74 23.16 11.48
C GLU A 93 -3.96 22.95 9.98
N LYS A 94 -3.09 22.17 9.33
CA LYS A 94 -3.32 21.67 7.96
C LYS A 94 -4.31 20.50 7.96
N GLU A 95 -5.17 20.47 6.96
CA GLU A 95 -6.23 19.45 6.80
C GLU A 95 -5.73 18.00 6.88
N ASN A 96 -4.54 17.71 6.33
CA ASN A 96 -3.97 16.37 6.32
C ASN A 96 -3.69 15.81 7.73
N PHE A 97 -3.45 16.66 8.72
CA PHE A 97 -3.29 16.22 10.12
C PHE A 97 -4.63 15.84 10.76
N ALA A 98 -5.69 16.59 10.45
CA ALA A 98 -7.05 16.25 10.86
C ALA A 98 -7.52 14.94 10.21
N TYR A 99 -7.30 14.79 8.90
CA TYR A 99 -7.57 13.55 8.18
C TYR A 99 -6.81 12.36 8.79
N SER A 100 -5.53 12.54 9.09
CA SER A 100 -4.69 11.50 9.71
C SER A 100 -5.24 11.07 11.08
N ARG A 101 -5.75 12.00 11.89
CA ARG A 101 -6.40 11.65 13.17
C ARG A 101 -7.71 10.90 12.98
N LEU A 102 -8.56 11.30 12.04
CA LEU A 102 -9.78 10.55 11.70
C LEU A 102 -9.43 9.13 11.27
N HIS A 103 -8.42 8.99 10.41
CA HIS A 103 -7.93 7.70 9.98
C HIS A 103 -7.45 6.85 11.16
N GLN A 104 -6.64 7.40 12.07
CA GLN A 104 -6.21 6.68 13.27
C GLN A 104 -7.38 6.29 14.20
N LYS A 105 -8.40 7.15 14.36
CA LYS A 105 -9.62 6.83 15.11
C LYS A 105 -10.36 5.66 14.47
N TRP A 106 -10.53 5.69 13.16
CA TRP A 106 -11.13 4.60 12.39
C TRP A 106 -10.35 3.28 12.58
N GLN A 107 -9.03 3.31 12.46
CA GLN A 107 -8.18 2.12 12.64
C GLN A 107 -8.33 1.54 14.05
N ARG A 108 -8.32 2.36 15.10
CA ARG A 108 -8.55 1.89 16.48
C ARG A 108 -9.92 1.25 16.65
N CYS A 109 -10.96 1.80 16.03
CA CYS A 109 -12.29 1.20 16.05
C CYS A 109 -12.33 -0.16 15.35
N MET A 110 -11.68 -0.28 14.18
CA MET A 110 -11.57 -1.56 13.46
C MET A 110 -10.84 -2.62 14.31
N LEU A 111 -9.74 -2.25 14.95
CA LEU A 111 -9.01 -3.12 15.89
C LEU A 111 -9.90 -3.56 17.06
N ALA A 112 -10.66 -2.63 17.66
CA ALA A 112 -11.57 -2.92 18.76
C ALA A 112 -12.72 -3.88 18.36
N LYS A 113 -13.12 -3.88 17.08
CA LYS A 113 -14.08 -4.83 16.51
C LYS A 113 -13.48 -6.22 16.22
N GLY A 114 -12.19 -6.41 16.46
CA GLY A 114 -11.47 -7.67 16.25
C GLY A 114 -10.90 -7.84 14.85
N TYR A 115 -10.83 -6.77 14.05
CA TYR A 115 -10.09 -6.81 12.79
C TYR A 115 -8.58 -6.69 13.04
N ARG A 116 -7.80 -7.32 12.18
CA ARG A 116 -6.35 -7.19 12.10
C ARG A 116 -5.97 -6.61 10.74
N TYR A 117 -5.08 -5.62 10.75
CA TYR A 117 -4.50 -5.12 9.52
C TYR A 117 -3.43 -6.08 9.00
N THR A 118 -3.52 -6.47 7.73
CA THR A 118 -2.59 -7.39 7.04
C THR A 118 -1.82 -6.72 5.91
N GLY A 119 -2.03 -5.41 5.71
CA GLY A 119 -1.28 -4.64 4.73
C GLY A 119 0.15 -4.30 5.17
N LYS A 120 0.93 -3.75 4.22
CA LYS A 120 2.28 -3.25 4.50
C LYS A 120 2.22 -2.03 5.43
N CYS A 121 3.16 -1.99 6.37
CA CYS A 121 3.33 -0.90 7.33
C CYS A 121 4.54 -0.05 6.95
N TYR A 122 4.27 1.16 6.46
CA TYR A 122 5.30 2.14 6.09
C TYR A 122 5.58 3.15 7.19
N SER A 123 4.69 3.25 8.19
CA SER A 123 4.84 4.14 9.35
C SER A 123 4.41 3.43 10.62
N GLN A 124 5.18 3.64 11.69
CA GLN A 124 4.86 3.17 13.04
C GLN A 124 3.83 4.06 13.75
N SER A 125 3.34 5.13 13.10
CA SER A 125 2.31 6.03 13.64
C SER A 125 0.86 5.59 13.38
N SER A 126 0.67 4.46 12.68
CA SER A 126 -0.63 3.91 12.32
C SER A 126 -1.06 2.87 13.36
N PRO A 127 -2.21 3.00 14.03
CA PRO A 127 -2.72 1.97 14.95
C PRO A 127 -2.77 0.56 14.36
N GLY A 128 -3.17 0.43 13.08
CA GLY A 128 -3.15 -0.88 12.40
C GLY A 128 -1.75 -1.51 12.29
N CYS A 129 -0.69 -0.72 12.51
CA CYS A 129 0.71 -1.14 12.51
C CYS A 129 1.30 -1.28 13.91
N GLY A 130 0.47 -1.26 14.97
CA GLY A 130 0.91 -1.43 16.36
C GLY A 130 1.12 -0.13 17.14
N ALA A 131 0.76 1.02 16.56
CA ALA A 131 0.71 2.26 17.33
C ALA A 131 -0.44 2.23 18.36
N PRO A 132 -0.29 2.90 19.51
CA PRO A 132 -1.36 2.99 20.51
C PRO A 132 -2.60 3.78 20.05
#